data_AF-A0A2V4ALI7-F1
#
_entry.id   AF-A0A2V4ALI7-F1
#
_cell.length_a   1.000
_cell.length_b   1.000
_cell.length_c   1.000
_cell.angle_alpha   90.00
_cell.angle_beta   90.00
_cell.angle_gamma   90.00
#
_symmetry.space_group_name_H-M   'P 1'
#
loop_
_entity.id
_entity.type
_entity.pdbx_description
1 polymer ?
#
loop_
_entity_poly.entity_id
_entity_poly.type
_entity_poly.pdbx_seq_one_letter_code
_entity_poly.pdbx_strand_id
1 'polypeptide(L)'
;MRSSQILEVTATGDVTTRDSYLRTVVLTGGSAASTLTVKAGGSGGTTVLTLKAAIDTTVSAELADAFCGGGIHATLAGTGAVASFVYA
;
A
#
# COMPACT_ATOMS: atom_id res chain seq x y z
N MET A 1 12.87 12.80 -15.03
CA MET A 1 12.82 12.21 -13.68
C MET A 1 11.37 12.25 -13.24
N ARG A 2 10.73 11.10 -12.92
CA ARG A 2 9.38 11.11 -12.31
C ARG A 2 9.55 11.49 -10.83
N SER A 3 8.78 12.45 -10.34
CA SER A 3 8.80 12.83 -8.93
C SER A 3 8.09 11.77 -8.10
N SER A 4 8.77 11.19 -7.11
CA SER A 4 8.13 10.25 -6.19
C SER A 4 7.32 10.98 -5.12
N GLN A 5 6.14 10.45 -4.81
CA GLN A 5 5.26 10.86 -3.73
C GLN A 5 5.29 9.82 -2.62
N ILE A 6 5.13 10.28 -1.37
CA ILE A 6 5.00 9.42 -0.19
C ILE A 6 3.66 9.71 0.45
N LEU A 7 2.88 8.67 0.72
CA LEU A 7 1.62 8.77 1.46
C LEU A 7 1.54 7.71 2.54
N GLU A 8 1.10 8.11 3.72
CA GLU A 8 0.77 7.22 4.83
C GLU A 8 -0.75 7.04 4.94
N VAL A 9 -1.20 5.81 5.19
CA VAL A 9 -2.60 5.48 5.41
C VAL A 9 -2.74 4.63 6.68
N THR A 10 -3.79 4.92 7.45
CA THR A 10 -4.16 4.20 8.67
C THR A 10 -5.51 3.48 8.52
N ALA A 11 -6.09 3.53 7.32
CA ALA A 11 -7.37 2.94 6.99
C ALA A 11 -7.38 2.45 5.53
N THR A 12 -8.41 1.67 5.19
CA THR A 12 -8.69 1.27 3.80
C THR A 12 -9.10 2.49 2.97
N GLY A 13 -8.61 2.58 1.74
CA GLY A 13 -8.95 3.66 0.83
C GLY A 13 -8.02 3.77 -0.36
N ASP A 14 -8.28 4.76 -1.21
CA ASP A 14 -7.43 5.07 -2.34
C ASP A 14 -6.22 5.89 -1.88
N VAL A 15 -5.03 5.40 -2.21
CA VAL A 15 -3.75 6.14 -2.07
C VAL A 15 -3.67 7.19 -3.18
N THR A 16 -4.13 6.84 -4.38
CA THR A 16 -4.31 7.75 -5.52
C THR A 16 -5.38 7.20 -6.44
N THR A 17 -6.06 8.09 -7.17
CA THR A 17 -7.09 7.77 -8.17
C THR A 17 -6.62 7.99 -9.61
N ARG A 18 -5.30 8.14 -9.81
CA ARG A 18 -4.65 8.40 -11.10
C ARG A 18 -3.62 7.33 -11.42
N ASP A 19 -3.31 7.18 -12.70
CA ASP A 19 -2.22 6.35 -13.17
C ASP A 19 -0.93 6.68 -12.43
N SER A 20 -0.31 5.66 -11.86
CA SER A 20 0.90 5.78 -11.06
C SER A 20 1.69 4.48 -11.09
N TYR A 21 2.94 4.56 -10.66
CA TYR A 21 3.84 3.43 -10.51
C TYR A 21 4.14 3.24 -9.03
N LEU A 22 3.73 2.11 -8.48
CA LEU A 22 4.01 1.75 -7.10
C LEU A 22 5.44 1.19 -6.98
N ARG A 23 6.21 1.73 -6.04
CA ARG A 23 7.63 1.42 -5.85
C ARG A 23 7.92 0.72 -4.55
N THR A 24 7.40 1.26 -3.46
CA THR A 24 7.68 0.72 -2.13
C THR A 24 6.43 0.77 -1.30
N VAL A 25 6.18 -0.29 -0.57
CA VAL A 25 5.13 -0.33 0.44
C VAL A 25 5.74 -0.82 1.73
N VAL A 26 5.47 -0.09 2.80
CA VAL A 26 5.85 -0.46 4.16
C VAL A 26 4.57 -0.66 4.95
N LEU A 27 4.46 -1.76 5.68
CA LEU A 27 3.38 -2.05 6.61
C LEU A 27 3.97 -2.21 8.01
N THR A 28 3.48 -1.43 8.95
CA THR A 28 3.75 -1.59 10.38
C THR A 28 2.50 -2.13 11.06
N GLY A 29 2.63 -3.30 11.68
CA GLY A 29 1.56 -3.88 12.49
C GLY A 29 1.36 -3.09 13.78
N GLY A 30 0.10 -2.85 14.15
CA GLY A 30 -0.25 -2.21 15.42
C GLY A 30 -0.40 -3.20 16.55
N SER A 31 -1.43 -3.00 17.37
CA SER A 31 -1.78 -3.87 18.51
C SER A 31 -2.37 -5.24 18.11
N ALA A 32 -2.51 -5.49 16.81
CA ALA A 32 -2.89 -6.78 16.24
C ALA A 32 -2.07 -7.07 14.98
N ALA A 33 -1.98 -8.36 14.62
CA ALA A 33 -1.43 -8.76 13.33
C ALA A 33 -2.21 -8.05 12.21
N SER A 34 -1.48 -7.54 11.24
CA SER A 34 -2.01 -6.64 10.23
C SER A 34 -1.77 -7.19 8.84
N THR A 35 -2.74 -6.97 7.95
CA THR A 35 -2.65 -7.35 6.54
C THR A 35 -2.97 -6.13 5.69
N LEU A 36 -2.10 -5.89 4.71
CA LEU A 36 -2.31 -4.88 3.69
C LEU A 36 -2.44 -5.56 2.34
N THR A 37 -3.51 -5.24 1.61
CA THR A 37 -3.67 -5.62 0.21
C THR A 37 -3.69 -4.37 -0.64
N VAL A 38 -2.89 -4.35 -1.70
CA VAL A 38 -2.80 -3.22 -2.63
C VAL A 38 -3.31 -3.67 -3.98
N LYS A 39 -4.23 -2.90 -4.56
CA LYS A 39 -4.81 -3.14 -5.88
C LYS A 39 -4.56 -1.99 -6.83
N ALA A 40 -4.29 -2.34 -8.09
CA ALA A 40 -4.23 -1.41 -9.22
C ALA A 40 -5.60 -1.31 -9.89
N GLY A 41 -6.06 -0.08 -10.14
CA GLY A 41 -7.35 0.18 -10.80
C GLY A 41 -8.53 0.32 -9.83
N GLY A 42 -8.26 0.79 -8.61
CA GLY A 42 -9.28 1.00 -7.58
C GLY A 42 -9.64 -0.28 -6.80
N SER A 43 -10.71 -0.21 -6.00
CA SER A 43 -11.09 -1.28 -5.05
C SER A 43 -11.45 -2.62 -5.70
N GLY A 44 -12.03 -2.57 -6.91
CA GLY A 44 -12.31 -3.75 -7.76
C GLY A 44 -11.13 -4.19 -8.63
N GLY A 45 -9.99 -3.52 -8.50
CA GLY A 45 -8.80 -3.73 -9.31
C GLY A 45 -8.05 -5.03 -9.06
N THR A 46 -6.90 -5.17 -9.73
CA THR A 46 -6.04 -6.36 -9.62
C THR A 46 -5.11 -6.23 -8.43
N THR A 47 -5.02 -7.26 -7.59
CA THR A 47 -4.06 -7.31 -6.49
C THR A 47 -2.63 -7.30 -7.02
N VAL A 48 -1.85 -6.31 -6.59
CA VAL A 48 -0.44 -6.15 -6.97
C VAL A 48 0.47 -6.59 -5.83
N LEU A 49 0.03 -6.40 -4.58
CA LEU A 49 0.82 -6.74 -3.40
C LEU A 49 -0.09 -7.17 -2.25
N THR A 50 0.36 -8.16 -1.50
CA THR A 50 -0.18 -8.47 -0.17
C THR A 50 0.97 -8.54 0.82
N LEU A 51 0.90 -7.72 1.87
CA LEU A 51 1.84 -7.74 2.99
C LEU A 51 1.13 -8.20 4.26
N LYS A 52 1.87 -8.89 5.11
CA LYS A 52 1.45 -9.28 6.45
C LYS A 52 2.54 -8.86 7.42
N ALA A 53 2.15 -8.15 8.47
CA ALA A 53 3.01 -7.80 9.58
C ALA A 53 2.45 -8.41 10.86
N ALA A 54 3.33 -9.01 11.67
CA ALA A 54 2.97 -9.40 13.03
C ALA A 54 2.81 -8.13 13.92
N ILE A 55 2.29 -8.32 15.13
CA ILE A 55 2.13 -7.27 16.13
C ILE A 55 3.47 -6.54 16.34
N ASP A 56 3.44 -5.20 16.33
CA ASP A 56 4.60 -4.32 16.54
C ASP A 56 5.81 -4.59 15.61
N THR A 57 5.58 -5.20 14.44
CA THR A 57 6.62 -5.44 13.44
C THR A 57 6.40 -4.61 12.18
N THR A 58 7.50 -4.30 11.49
CA THR A 58 7.47 -3.64 10.19
C THR A 58 7.94 -4.60 9.11
N VAL A 59 7.19 -4.62 8.00
CA VAL A 59 7.52 -5.39 6.80
C VAL A 59 7.44 -4.46 5.60
N SER A 60 8.39 -4.56 4.68
CA SER A 60 8.41 -3.79 3.44
C SER A 60 8.43 -4.69 2.21
N ALA A 61 7.92 -4.17 1.11
CA ALA A 61 8.15 -4.71 -0.22
C ALA A 61 8.60 -3.60 -1.17
N GLU A 62 9.65 -3.90 -1.91
CA GLU A 62 10.11 -3.10 -3.04
C GLU A 62 9.60 -3.72 -4.33
N LEU A 63 9.01 -2.89 -5.18
CA LEU A 63 8.47 -3.23 -6.48
C LEU A 63 9.29 -2.46 -7.53
N ALA A 64 9.63 -3.15 -8.61
CA ALA A 64 10.32 -2.57 -9.76
C ALA A 64 9.35 -1.72 -10.61
N ASP A 65 8.79 -0.65 -10.01
CA ASP A 65 7.80 0.25 -10.62
C ASP A 65 6.56 -0.51 -11.14
N ALA A 66 5.75 -1.08 -10.23
CA ALA A 66 4.53 -1.76 -10.61
C ALA A 66 3.47 -0.77 -11.11
N PHE A 67 3.03 -0.91 -12.36
CA PHE A 67 2.04 0.00 -12.94
C PHE A 67 0.65 -0.19 -12.32
N CYS A 68 0.09 0.90 -11.79
CA CYS A 68 -1.23 0.99 -11.21
C CYS A 68 -2.11 1.95 -12.03
N GLY A 69 -2.60 1.47 -13.17
CA GLY A 69 -3.55 2.21 -14.01
C GLY A 69 -4.87 2.43 -13.27
N GLY A 70 -5.42 3.65 -13.30
CA GLY A 70 -6.64 4.03 -12.60
C GLY A 70 -6.49 4.22 -11.09
N GLY A 71 -5.26 4.20 -10.55
CA GLY A 71 -4.99 4.45 -9.14
C GLY A 71 -4.58 3.23 -8.32
N ILE A 72 -4.23 3.51 -7.07
CA ILE A 72 -3.77 2.54 -6.06
C ILE A 72 -4.82 2.51 -4.96
N HIS A 73 -5.45 1.36 -4.76
CA HIS A 73 -6.36 1.12 -3.64
C HIS A 73 -5.70 0.24 -2.59
N ALA A 74 -5.67 0.70 -1.35
CA ALA A 74 -5.14 -0.01 -0.21
C ALA A 74 -6.29 -0.53 0.67
N THR A 75 -6.29 -1.82 0.95
CA THR A 75 -7.15 -2.44 1.97
C THR A 75 -6.29 -2.82 3.16
N LEU A 76 -6.43 -2.10 4.25
CA LEU A 76 -5.69 -2.29 5.49
C LEU A 76 -6.60 -2.91 6.54
N ALA A 77 -6.17 -4.05 7.09
CA ALA A 77 -6.82 -4.76 8.18
C ALA A 77 -5.85 -4.94 9.35
N GLY A 78 -6.37 -4.84 10.56
CA GLY A 78 -5.59 -4.87 11.81
C GLY A 78 -5.74 -3.57 12.59
N THR A 79 -5.79 -3.68 13.92
CA THR A 79 -5.98 -2.54 14.81
C THR A 79 -4.66 -1.79 15.00
N GLY A 80 -4.67 -0.47 14.78
CA GLY A 80 -3.49 0.39 14.92
C GLY A 80 -2.43 0.20 13.84
N ALA A 81 -2.76 -0.48 12.74
CA ALA A 81 -1.86 -0.68 11.62
C ALA A 81 -1.62 0.63 10.85
N VAL A 82 -0.41 0.77 10.30
CA VAL A 82 -0.04 1.92 9.46
C VAL A 82 0.67 1.41 8.22
N ALA A 83 0.35 1.96 7.06
CA ALA A 83 1.02 1.65 5.82
C ALA A 83 1.54 2.91 5.12
N SER A 84 2.77 2.85 4.60
CA SER A 84 3.39 3.94 3.84
C SER A 84 3.68 3.48 2.41
N PHE A 85 3.38 4.35 1.45
CA PHE A 85 3.48 4.09 0.01
C PHE A 85 4.44 5.07 -0.63
N VAL A 86 5.35 4.57 -1.46
CA VAL A 86 6.14 5.37 -2.39
C VAL A 86 5.66 5.08 -3.81
N TYR A 87 5.20 6.10 -4.52
CA TYR A 87 4.69 5.96 -5.89
C TYR A 87 5.07 7.17 -6.76
N ALA A 88 4.97 7.05 -8.09
CA ALA A 88 5.38 8.10 -9.04
C ALA A 88 4.52 8.14 -10.32
#